data_AF-A0A3R9VHM6-F1
#
_entry.id   AF-A0A3R9VHM6-F1
#
_cell.length_a   1.000
_cell.length_b   1.000
_cell.length_c   1.000
_cell.angle_alpha   90.00
_cell.angle_beta   90.00
_cell.angle_gamma   90.00
#
_symmetry.space_group_name_H-M   'P 1'
#
loop_
_entity.id
_entity.type
_entity.pdbx_description
1 polymer ?
#
loop_
_entity_poly.entity_id
_entity_poly.type
_entity_poly.pdbx_seq_one_letter_code
_entity_poly.pdbx_strand_id
1 'polypeptide(L)'
;MHTALALCTTAKDVLQVMRELVADRGLTIADLEQRSRREYPISGATFSHVLNGEDLPTTEWLHIFLTTACGLEQERTLIWHHTVTRIKIATLRHGRLPQEPLPESPAVVAERSLAVVRTLLFALAVLLAVAGGLAVYVFLHSALPAFVTGLTTFAASCAVAAYMAGAEPPLGARPLWR
;
A
#
# COMPACT_ATOMS: atom_id res chain seq x y z
N MET A 1 -3.86 21.99 -33.43
CA MET A 1 -3.72 20.53 -33.19
C MET A 1 -2.40 20.12 -32.52
N HIS A 2 -1.22 20.58 -32.94
CA HIS A 2 0.07 20.20 -32.32
C HIS A 2 0.08 20.37 -30.79
N THR A 3 -0.42 21.50 -30.27
CA THR A 3 -0.51 21.76 -28.83
C THR A 3 -1.46 20.80 -28.11
N ALA A 4 -2.59 20.45 -28.72
CA ALA A 4 -3.56 19.52 -28.13
C ALA A 4 -2.97 18.11 -27.98
N LEU A 5 -2.28 17.62 -29.02
CA LEU A 5 -1.61 16.31 -28.99
C LEU A 5 -0.49 16.25 -27.94
N ALA A 6 0.26 17.34 -27.78
CA ALA A 6 1.31 17.41 -26.77
C ALA A 6 0.76 17.19 -25.34
N LEU A 7 -0.45 17.69 -25.09
CA LEU A 7 -1.15 17.64 -23.80
C LEU A 7 -1.89 16.31 -23.55
N CYS A 8 -2.04 15.44 -24.55
CA CYS A 8 -2.70 14.14 -24.36
C CYS A 8 -1.92 13.26 -23.37
N THR A 9 -2.57 12.81 -22.30
CA THR A 9 -1.96 11.94 -21.28
C THR A 9 -2.54 10.53 -21.28
N THR A 10 -3.78 10.37 -21.78
CA THR A 10 -4.51 9.10 -21.80
C THR A 10 -4.92 8.69 -23.20
N ALA A 11 -5.31 7.42 -23.38
CA ALA A 11 -5.89 6.91 -24.63
C ALA A 11 -7.15 7.70 -25.03
N LYS A 12 -8.00 8.02 -24.06
CA LYS A 12 -9.23 8.78 -24.24
C LYS A 12 -8.98 10.18 -24.81
N ASP A 13 -7.92 10.86 -24.34
CA ASP A 13 -7.55 12.19 -24.84
C ASP A 13 -7.21 12.13 -26.32
N VAL A 14 -6.43 11.12 -26.75
CA VAL A 14 -6.05 10.96 -28.16
C VAL A 14 -7.28 10.66 -29.01
N LEU A 15 -8.12 9.72 -28.58
CA LEU A 15 -9.34 9.37 -29.32
C LEU A 15 -10.29 10.57 -29.44
N GLN A 16 -10.34 11.43 -28.41
CA GLN A 16 -11.06 12.70 -28.49
C GLN A 16 -10.48 13.62 -29.57
N VAL A 17 -9.16 13.83 -29.58
CA VAL A 17 -8.51 14.67 -30.61
C VAL A 17 -8.67 14.06 -32.02
N MET A 18 -8.74 12.73 -32.15
CA MET A 18 -9.08 12.07 -33.42
C MET A 18 -10.52 12.38 -33.87
N ARG A 19 -11.50 12.35 -32.96
CA ARG A 19 -12.89 12.73 -33.28
C ARG A 19 -13.00 14.21 -33.64
N GLU A 20 -12.29 15.08 -32.93
CA GLU A 20 -12.21 16.51 -33.25
C GLU A 20 -11.60 16.74 -34.64
N LEU A 21 -10.55 15.98 -35.01
CA LEU A 21 -9.97 16.05 -36.36
C LEU A 21 -11.00 15.67 -37.45
N VAL A 22 -11.79 14.63 -37.23
CA VAL A 22 -12.85 14.22 -38.16
C VAL A 22 -13.91 15.33 -38.29
N ALA A 23 -14.33 15.91 -37.16
CA ALA A 23 -15.31 16.98 -37.11
C ALA A 23 -14.81 18.27 -37.78
N ASP A 24 -13.58 18.69 -37.49
CA ASP A 24 -12.93 19.88 -38.08
C ASP A 24 -12.82 19.76 -39.60
N ARG A 25 -12.67 18.55 -40.11
CA ARG A 25 -12.63 18.25 -41.55
C ARG A 25 -14.01 18.04 -42.17
N GLY A 26 -15.08 18.06 -41.37
CA GLY A 26 -16.46 17.83 -41.82
C GLY A 26 -16.67 16.43 -42.41
N LEU A 27 -15.91 15.43 -41.95
CA LEU A 27 -15.94 14.08 -42.49
C LEU A 27 -16.95 13.20 -41.74
N THR A 28 -17.67 12.38 -42.48
CA THR A 28 -18.51 11.31 -41.92
C THR A 28 -17.75 9.98 -41.88
N ILE A 29 -18.26 9.00 -41.12
CA ILE A 29 -17.71 7.64 -41.12
C ILE A 29 -17.72 7.03 -42.54
N ALA A 30 -18.75 7.32 -43.34
CA ALA A 30 -18.85 6.88 -44.73
C ALA A 30 -17.75 7.50 -45.61
N ASP A 31 -17.40 8.77 -45.38
CA ASP A 31 -16.28 9.41 -46.08
C ASP A 31 -14.94 8.79 -45.71
N LEU A 32 -14.73 8.48 -44.43
CA LEU A 32 -13.51 7.82 -43.96
C LEU A 32 -13.36 6.43 -44.59
N GLU A 33 -14.43 5.63 -44.59
CA GLU A 33 -14.44 4.32 -45.26
C GLU A 33 -14.11 4.47 -46.74
N GLN A 34 -14.83 5.36 -47.45
CA GLN A 34 -14.65 5.54 -48.89
C GLN A 34 -13.22 5.99 -49.24
N ARG A 35 -12.62 6.85 -48.43
CA ARG A 35 -11.25 7.35 -48.64
C ARG A 35 -10.18 6.30 -48.31
N SER A 36 -10.40 5.48 -47.29
CA SER A 36 -9.47 4.43 -46.89
C SER A 36 -9.24 3.39 -47.99
N ARG A 37 -10.27 3.10 -48.81
CA ARG A 37 -10.23 2.11 -49.91
C ARG A 37 -9.09 2.31 -50.92
N ARG A 38 -8.49 3.50 -50.98
CA ARG A 38 -7.38 3.79 -51.90
C ARG A 38 -6.08 3.09 -51.53
N GLU A 39 -5.82 2.90 -50.25
CA GLU A 39 -4.60 2.21 -49.76
C GLU A 39 -4.97 0.91 -49.03
N TYR A 40 -5.90 1.00 -48.08
CA TYR A 40 -6.30 -0.15 -47.28
C TYR A 40 -7.78 -0.03 -46.88
N PRO A 41 -8.66 -0.94 -47.36
CA PRO A 41 -10.08 -0.86 -47.08
C PRO A 41 -10.38 -1.14 -45.60
N ILE A 42 -10.79 -0.10 -44.88
CA ILE A 42 -11.25 -0.20 -43.48
C ILE A 42 -12.76 0.01 -43.46
N SER A 43 -13.49 -0.92 -42.85
CA SER A 43 -14.95 -0.83 -42.76
C SER A 43 -15.40 0.33 -41.85
N GLY A 44 -16.54 0.95 -42.16
CA GLY A 44 -17.14 1.97 -41.30
C GLY A 44 -17.43 1.46 -39.88
N ALA A 45 -17.75 0.17 -39.72
CA ALA A 45 -17.89 -0.45 -38.40
C ALA A 45 -16.59 -0.41 -37.60
N THR A 46 -15.45 -0.69 -38.24
CA THR A 46 -14.12 -0.58 -37.62
C THR A 46 -13.79 0.87 -37.25
N PHE A 47 -14.09 1.84 -38.13
CA PHE A 47 -13.92 3.26 -37.81
C PHE A 47 -14.76 3.68 -36.60
N SER A 48 -16.03 3.28 -36.56
CA SER A 48 -16.92 3.58 -35.44
C SER A 48 -16.42 2.92 -34.15
N HIS A 49 -15.98 1.66 -34.22
CA HIS A 49 -15.46 0.94 -33.06
C HIS A 49 -14.20 1.60 -32.50
N VAL A 50 -13.23 1.99 -33.34
CA VAL A 50 -12.00 2.62 -32.89
C VAL A 50 -12.25 4.04 -32.37
N LEU A 51 -13.01 4.86 -33.09
CA LEU A 51 -13.26 6.24 -32.70
C LEU A 51 -14.12 6.37 -31.43
N ASN A 52 -14.99 5.40 -31.16
CA ASN A 52 -15.83 5.37 -29.96
C ASN A 52 -15.34 4.40 -28.88
N GLY A 53 -14.22 3.71 -29.13
CA GLY A 53 -13.65 2.73 -28.21
C GLY A 53 -12.85 3.37 -27.08
N GLU A 54 -12.18 2.52 -26.32
CA GLU A 54 -11.31 2.92 -25.20
C GLU A 54 -9.82 2.69 -25.51
N ASP A 55 -9.52 1.82 -26.47
CA ASP A 55 -8.17 1.44 -26.83
C ASP A 55 -7.58 2.33 -27.93
N LEU A 56 -6.27 2.57 -27.82
CA LEU A 56 -5.53 3.25 -28.88
C LEU A 56 -5.46 2.38 -30.14
N PRO A 57 -5.58 2.99 -31.34
CA PRO A 57 -5.41 2.26 -32.59
C PRO A 57 -4.01 1.69 -32.72
N THR A 58 -3.86 0.67 -33.57
CA THR A 58 -2.54 0.19 -33.99
C THR A 58 -1.81 1.28 -34.78
N THR A 59 -0.48 1.23 -34.80
CA THR A 59 0.35 2.22 -35.51
C THR A 59 0.01 2.26 -37.01
N GLU A 60 -0.21 1.09 -37.61
CA GLU A 60 -0.58 0.96 -39.03
C GLU A 60 -1.95 1.59 -39.29
N TRP A 61 -2.94 1.25 -38.47
CA TRP A 61 -4.29 1.83 -38.59
C TRP A 61 -4.27 3.34 -38.42
N LEU A 62 -3.54 3.84 -37.41
CA LEU A 62 -3.37 5.28 -37.18
C LEU A 62 -2.74 5.97 -38.39
N HIS A 63 -1.74 5.33 -39.02
CA HIS A 63 -1.11 5.87 -40.20
C HIS A 63 -2.14 6.05 -41.33
N ILE A 64 -2.86 4.99 -41.70
CA ILE A 64 -3.88 4.99 -42.76
C ILE A 64 -4.99 6.01 -42.46
N PHE A 65 -5.44 6.09 -41.20
CA PHE A 65 -6.45 7.06 -40.80
C PHE A 65 -5.98 8.50 -41.02
N LEU A 66 -4.73 8.83 -40.64
CA LEU A 66 -4.22 10.19 -40.74
C LEU A 66 -3.88 10.57 -42.19
N THR A 67 -3.16 9.72 -42.92
CA THR A 67 -2.67 10.03 -44.27
C THR A 67 -3.78 9.91 -45.32
N THR A 68 -4.51 8.80 -45.32
CA THR A 68 -5.43 8.44 -46.42
C THR A 68 -6.84 8.93 -46.15
N ALA A 69 -7.36 8.68 -44.95
CA ALA A 69 -8.74 9.04 -44.61
C ALA A 69 -8.89 10.54 -44.29
N CYS A 70 -8.03 11.07 -43.42
CA CYS A 70 -8.04 12.48 -43.02
C CYS A 70 -7.22 13.40 -43.93
N GLY A 71 -6.35 12.86 -44.79
CA GLY A 71 -5.56 13.67 -45.74
C GLY A 71 -4.52 14.57 -45.07
N LEU A 72 -3.91 14.14 -43.97
CA LEU A 72 -2.84 14.89 -43.31
C LEU A 72 -1.49 14.68 -44.00
N GLU A 73 -0.73 15.76 -44.09
CA GLU A 73 0.67 15.74 -44.57
C GLU A 73 1.54 14.86 -43.66
N GLN A 74 2.49 14.14 -44.26
CA GLN A 74 3.32 13.16 -43.57
C GLN A 74 4.08 13.76 -42.38
N GLU A 75 4.62 14.98 -42.52
CA GLU A 75 5.29 15.69 -41.43
C GLU A 75 4.40 15.89 -40.20
N ARG A 76 3.10 16.17 -40.42
CA ARG A 76 2.13 16.36 -39.35
C ARG A 76 1.71 15.05 -38.70
N THR A 77 1.95 13.90 -39.32
CA THR A 77 1.60 12.59 -38.75
C THR A 77 2.59 12.10 -37.71
N LEU A 78 3.85 12.56 -37.77
CA LEU A 78 4.91 12.12 -36.85
C LEU A 78 4.58 12.42 -35.39
N ILE A 79 4.01 13.60 -35.11
CA ILE A 79 3.63 13.97 -33.74
C ILE A 79 2.50 13.08 -33.20
N TRP A 80 1.60 12.60 -34.05
CA TRP A 80 0.55 11.65 -33.65
C TRP A 80 1.15 10.29 -33.30
N HIS A 81 2.00 9.75 -34.17
CA HIS A 81 2.69 8.47 -33.93
C HIS A 81 3.53 8.52 -32.66
N HIS A 82 4.27 9.61 -32.45
CA HIS A 82 5.03 9.83 -31.23
C HIS A 82 4.13 9.88 -29.99
N THR A 83 3.03 10.61 -30.04
CA THR A 83 2.09 10.76 -28.91
C THR A 83 1.42 9.44 -28.55
N VAL A 84 0.91 8.70 -29.54
CA VAL A 84 0.30 7.38 -29.34
C VAL A 84 1.31 6.39 -28.77
N THR A 85 2.53 6.39 -29.28
CA THR A 85 3.61 5.53 -28.78
C THR A 85 3.97 5.88 -27.33
N ARG A 86 4.12 7.16 -27.00
CA ARG A 86 4.38 7.64 -25.63
C ARG A 86 3.31 7.15 -24.67
N ILE A 87 2.04 7.32 -25.02
CA ILE A 87 0.92 6.90 -24.17
C ILE A 87 0.88 5.39 -24.07
N LYS A 88 1.07 4.65 -25.16
CA LYS A 88 1.12 3.17 -25.13
C LYS A 88 2.25 2.66 -24.23
N ILE A 89 3.43 3.26 -24.29
CA ILE A 89 4.55 2.95 -23.38
C ILE A 89 4.18 3.30 -21.94
N ALA A 90 3.55 4.45 -21.70
CA ALA A 90 3.08 4.81 -20.37
C ALA A 90 2.05 3.79 -19.85
N THR A 91 1.03 3.43 -20.62
CA THR A 91 0.06 2.39 -20.26
C THR A 91 0.73 1.05 -20.02
N LEU A 92 1.73 0.65 -20.80
CA LEU A 92 2.48 -0.58 -20.54
C LEU A 92 3.35 -0.50 -19.28
N ARG A 93 3.88 0.68 -18.93
CA ARG A 93 4.64 0.87 -17.69
C ARG A 93 3.75 0.84 -16.46
N HIS A 94 2.58 1.47 -16.54
CA HIS A 94 1.60 1.47 -15.44
C HIS A 94 0.80 0.15 -15.38
N GLY A 95 0.57 -0.49 -16.53
CA GLY A 95 -0.09 -1.80 -16.68
C GLY A 95 0.86 -3.00 -16.52
N ARG A 96 2.19 -2.79 -16.47
CA ARG A 96 3.16 -3.74 -15.90
C ARG A 96 3.17 -3.76 -14.37
N LEU A 97 2.27 -3.01 -13.73
CA LEU A 97 1.87 -3.27 -12.35
C LEU A 97 0.49 -3.94 -12.42
N PRO A 98 0.48 -5.23 -12.73
CA PRO A 98 0.52 -6.23 -11.68
C PRO A 98 1.95 -6.73 -11.53
N GLN A 99 2.46 -6.75 -10.31
CA GLN A 99 3.41 -7.81 -9.96
C GLN A 99 2.66 -9.12 -10.19
N GLU A 100 2.74 -9.66 -11.40
CA GLU A 100 2.71 -11.11 -11.54
C GLU A 100 3.92 -11.57 -10.73
N PRO A 101 3.73 -12.29 -9.61
CA PRO A 101 4.87 -12.87 -8.95
C PRO A 101 5.48 -13.81 -9.99
N LEU A 102 6.67 -13.45 -10.50
CA LEU A 102 7.65 -14.45 -10.95
C LEU A 102 7.50 -15.63 -9.99
N PRO A 103 7.39 -16.90 -10.46
CA PRO A 103 7.25 -18.04 -9.56
C PRO A 103 8.37 -17.93 -8.53
N GLU A 104 8.02 -17.47 -7.32
CA GLU A 104 9.00 -17.20 -6.29
C GLU A 104 9.60 -18.58 -6.02
N SER A 105 10.89 -18.74 -6.32
CA SER A 105 11.62 -19.94 -5.95
C SER A 105 11.25 -20.27 -4.50
N PRO A 106 10.91 -21.53 -4.16
CA PRO A 106 10.43 -21.89 -2.82
C PRO A 106 11.37 -21.45 -1.70
N ALA A 107 12.64 -21.16 -2.01
CA ALA A 107 13.60 -20.55 -1.11
C ALA A 107 13.20 -19.15 -0.61
N VAL A 108 12.66 -18.27 -1.46
CA VAL A 108 12.34 -16.87 -1.09
C VAL A 108 11.06 -16.80 -0.24
N VAL A 109 10.09 -17.68 -0.50
CA VAL A 109 8.86 -17.83 0.30
C VAL A 109 9.18 -18.43 1.68
N ALA A 110 10.11 -19.38 1.75
CA ALA A 110 10.55 -19.99 3.01
C ALA A 110 11.29 -18.98 3.91
N GLU A 111 12.15 -18.13 3.34
CA GLU A 111 12.87 -17.10 4.11
C GLU A 111 11.94 -16.03 4.70
N ARG A 112 10.94 -15.57 3.93
CA ARG A 112 9.96 -14.59 4.43
C ARG A 112 9.07 -15.16 5.52
N SER A 113 8.62 -16.41 5.37
CA SER A 113 7.78 -17.07 6.37
C SER A 113 8.52 -17.35 7.68
N LEU A 114 9.80 -17.75 7.62
CA LEU A 114 10.65 -17.90 8.80
C LEU A 114 10.87 -16.58 9.54
N ALA A 115 11.08 -15.48 8.82
CA ALA A 115 11.22 -14.17 9.43
C ALA A 115 9.96 -13.75 10.19
N VAL A 116 8.78 -13.90 9.58
CA VAL A 116 7.49 -13.55 10.22
C VAL A 116 7.22 -14.44 11.44
N VAL A 117 7.41 -15.75 11.34
CA VAL A 117 7.23 -16.68 12.46
C VAL A 117 8.19 -16.35 13.60
N ARG A 118 9.46 -16.04 13.29
CA ARG A 118 10.45 -15.66 14.30
C ARG A 118 10.07 -14.36 15.01
N THR A 119 9.59 -13.35 14.28
CA THR A 119 9.14 -12.09 14.87
C THR A 119 7.91 -12.29 15.76
N LEU A 120 6.94 -13.12 15.32
CA LEU A 120 5.77 -13.45 16.13
C LEU A 120 6.13 -14.22 17.40
N LEU A 121 7.03 -15.20 17.32
CA LEU A 121 7.51 -15.94 18.49
C LEU A 121 8.25 -15.03 19.47
N PHE A 122 9.06 -14.09 18.96
CA PHE A 122 9.76 -13.14 19.82
C PHE A 122 8.80 -12.19 20.52
N ALA A 123 7.81 -11.66 19.79
CA ALA A 123 6.77 -10.81 20.36
C ALA A 123 5.95 -11.56 21.44
N LEU A 124 5.57 -12.81 21.18
CA LEU A 124 4.87 -13.65 22.14
C LEU A 124 5.71 -13.91 23.40
N ALA A 125 7.00 -14.22 23.23
CA ALA A 125 7.92 -14.46 24.35
C ALA A 125 8.08 -13.21 25.24
N VAL A 126 8.22 -12.03 24.64
CA VAL A 126 8.27 -10.75 25.37
C VAL A 126 6.96 -10.53 26.13
N LEU A 127 5.82 -10.78 25.51
CA LEU A 127 4.51 -10.56 26.13
C LEU A 127 4.29 -11.50 27.33
N LEU A 128 4.70 -12.77 27.21
CA LEU A 128 4.68 -13.73 28.31
C LEU A 128 5.66 -13.36 29.43
N ALA A 129 6.85 -12.85 29.11
CA ALA A 129 7.82 -12.40 30.10
C ALA A 129 7.28 -11.19 30.89
N VAL A 130 6.66 -10.22 30.21
CA VAL A 130 6.01 -9.07 30.84
C VAL A 130 4.84 -9.51 31.72
N ALA A 131 3.97 -10.39 31.22
CA ALA A 131 2.84 -10.90 32.00
C ALA A 131 3.29 -11.69 33.23
N GLY A 132 4.29 -12.56 33.09
CA GLY A 132 4.88 -13.32 34.18
C GLY A 132 5.57 -12.43 35.22
N GLY A 133 6.34 -11.43 34.77
CA GLY A 133 6.97 -10.45 35.65
C GLY A 133 5.95 -9.62 36.42
N LEU A 134 4.87 -9.20 35.76
CA LEU A 134 3.77 -8.48 36.40
C LEU A 134 3.06 -9.34 37.45
N ALA A 135 2.81 -10.62 37.16
CA ALA A 135 2.19 -11.55 38.10
C ALA A 135 3.05 -11.77 39.35
N VAL A 136 4.36 -11.96 39.17
CA VAL A 136 5.31 -12.10 40.30
C VAL A 136 5.37 -10.81 41.10
N TYR A 137 5.43 -9.65 40.44
CA TYR A 137 5.42 -8.35 41.12
C TYR A 137 4.16 -8.15 41.98
N VAL A 138 2.98 -8.44 41.42
CA VAL A 138 1.71 -8.35 42.16
C VAL A 138 1.69 -9.31 43.34
N PHE A 139 2.17 -10.55 43.16
CA PHE A 139 2.24 -11.54 44.25
C PHE A 139 3.19 -11.11 45.36
N LEU A 140 4.37 -10.60 45.02
CA LEU A 140 5.34 -10.12 46.00
C LEU A 140 4.79 -8.90 46.74
N HIS A 141 4.19 -7.96 46.02
CA HIS A 141 3.62 -6.74 46.58
C HIS A 141 2.42 -7.01 47.50
N SER A 142 1.60 -8.03 47.21
CA SER A 142 0.46 -8.41 48.06
C SER A 142 0.86 -9.29 49.25
N ALA A 143 1.91 -10.12 49.12
CA ALA A 143 2.39 -10.97 50.19
C ALA A 143 3.20 -10.21 51.26
N LEU A 144 3.95 -9.18 50.87
CA LEU A 144 4.76 -8.36 51.78
C LEU A 144 3.96 -7.73 52.94
N PRO A 145 2.83 -7.03 52.72
CA PRO A 145 2.08 -6.43 53.81
C PRO A 145 1.49 -7.48 54.75
N ALA A 146 0.99 -8.61 54.23
CA ALA A 146 0.44 -9.70 55.04
C ALA A 146 1.51 -10.30 55.98
N PHE A 147 2.72 -10.53 55.46
CA PHE A 147 3.84 -11.04 56.24
C PHE A 147 4.29 -10.05 57.32
N VAL A 148 4.40 -8.76 56.99
CA VAL A 148 4.77 -7.71 57.95
C VAL A 148 3.69 -7.54 59.04
N THR A 149 2.40 -7.60 58.69
CA THR A 149 1.32 -7.57 59.68
C THR A 149 1.30 -8.81 60.58
N GLY A 150 1.61 -9.99 60.04
CA GLY A 150 1.72 -11.22 60.83
C GLY A 150 2.88 -11.17 61.81
N LEU A 151 4.04 -10.68 61.37
CA LEU A 151 5.23 -10.59 62.22
C LEU A 151 5.07 -9.55 63.34
N THR A 152 4.44 -8.41 63.05
CA THR A 152 4.16 -7.35 64.04
C THR A 152 3.12 -7.76 65.06
N THR A 153 2.05 -8.45 64.65
CA THR A 153 1.04 -9.00 65.58
C THR A 153 1.61 -10.11 66.46
N PHE A 154 2.46 -10.98 65.91
CA PHE A 154 3.19 -11.98 66.69
C PHE A 154 4.14 -11.33 67.71
N ALA A 155 4.97 -10.37 67.28
CA ALA A 155 5.88 -9.64 68.18
C ALA A 155 5.12 -8.88 69.28
N ALA A 156 3.99 -8.24 68.95
CA ALA A 156 3.14 -7.59 69.93
C ALA A 156 2.54 -8.60 70.93
N SER A 157 2.12 -9.78 70.46
CA SER A 157 1.59 -10.84 71.32
C SER A 157 2.66 -11.40 72.27
N CYS A 158 3.88 -11.60 71.78
CA CYS A 158 5.02 -12.00 72.62
C CYS A 158 5.38 -10.93 73.65
N ALA A 159 5.36 -9.64 73.28
CA ALA A 159 5.63 -8.54 74.21
C ALA A 159 4.57 -8.45 75.32
N VAL A 160 3.29 -8.60 74.98
CA VAL A 160 2.20 -8.65 75.96
C VAL A 160 2.31 -9.87 76.87
N ALA A 161 2.64 -11.04 76.32
CA ALA A 161 2.85 -12.26 77.10
C ALA A 161 4.03 -12.12 78.07
N ALA A 162 5.14 -11.51 77.65
CA ALA A 162 6.29 -11.23 78.51
C ALA A 162 5.95 -10.25 79.64
N TYR A 163 5.16 -9.21 79.35
CA TYR A 163 4.68 -8.25 80.36
C TYR A 163 3.77 -8.92 81.40
N MET A 164 2.81 -9.75 80.95
CA MET A 164 1.88 -10.45 81.85
C MET A 164 2.57 -11.55 82.68
N ALA A 165 3.68 -12.11 82.21
CA ALA A 165 4.50 -13.07 82.93
C ALA A 165 5.44 -12.44 83.97
N GLY A 166 5.42 -11.10 84.13
CA GLY A 166 6.22 -10.39 85.13
C GLY A 166 7.69 -10.23 84.77
N ALA A 167 8.06 -10.35 83.49
CA ALA A 167 9.41 -10.02 83.05
C ALA A 167 9.59 -8.50 83.06
N GLU A 168 10.45 -7.98 83.94
CA GLU A 168 10.77 -6.55 83.94
C GLU A 168 11.41 -6.14 82.60
N PRO A 169 11.04 -4.98 82.04
CA PRO A 169 11.62 -4.49 80.79
C PRO A 169 13.13 -4.28 80.95
N PRO A 170 13.93 -4.38 79.88
CA PRO A 170 15.36 -4.07 79.96
C PRO A 170 15.55 -2.63 80.42
N LEU A 171 15.99 -2.48 81.67
CA LEU A 171 16.49 -1.26 82.29
C LEU A 171 17.59 -0.66 81.40
N GLY A 172 17.35 0.50 80.82
CA GLY A 172 18.37 1.16 80.01
C GLY A 172 18.00 2.53 79.43
N ALA A 173 17.22 3.36 80.11
CA ALA A 173 17.01 4.74 79.66
C ALA A 173 16.81 5.72 80.83
N ARG A 174 17.92 6.23 81.37
CA ARG A 174 17.91 7.51 82.12
C ARG A 174 17.71 8.65 81.11
N PRO A 175 16.74 9.55 81.26
CA PRO A 175 16.67 10.76 80.46
C PRO A 175 17.72 11.76 80.96
N LEU A 176 18.64 12.11 80.07
CA LEU A 176 19.69 13.12 80.28
C LEU A 176 19.16 14.50 79.84
N TRP A 177 18.18 15.06 80.56
CA TRP A 177 17.80 16.46 80.39
C TRP A 177 17.45 17.07 81.75
N ARG A 178 18.06 18.23 82.02
CA ARG A 178 17.95 19.06 83.25
C ARG A 178 16.52 19.54 83.49
#